data_AF-A0A3D5ZPK5-F1
#
_entry.id   AF-A0A3D5ZPK5-F1
#
_cell.length_a   1.000
_cell.length_b   1.000
_cell.length_c   1.000
_cell.angle_alpha   90.00
_cell.angle_beta   90.00
_cell.angle_gamma   90.00
#
_symmetry.space_group_name_H-M   'P 1'
#
loop_
_entity.id
_entity.type
_entity.pdbx_description
1 polymer ?
#
loop_
_entity_poly.entity_id
_entity_poly.type
_entity_poly.pdbx_seq_one_letter_code
_entity_poly.pdbx_strand_id
1 'polypeptide(L)' 'MVKRKEDTPQRVANRKYEEKNKNKRKQTSGNFQTMIPRDLFDEINAFLKERNMTKVDFIRTAYEIMKSGNSGTHN' A
#
# COMPACT_ATOMS: atom_id res chain seq x y z
N MET A 1 12.51 -4.63 26.87
CA MET A 1 12.85 -5.39 25.64
C MET A 1 11.74 -6.41 25.39
N VAL A 2 11.10 -6.41 24.22
CA VAL A 2 10.01 -7.38 23.95
C VAL A 2 10.62 -8.78 23.90
N LYS A 3 10.25 -9.64 24.85
CA LYS A 3 10.75 -11.02 24.92
C LYS A 3 10.25 -11.78 23.68
N ARG A 4 11.17 -12.28 22.88
CA ARG A 4 10.80 -13.08 21.70
C ARG A 4 10.17 -14.38 22.16
N LYS A 5 9.12 -14.81 21.44
CA LYS A 5 8.53 -16.12 21.65
C LYS A 5 9.55 -17.21 21.27
N GLU A 6 9.44 -18.39 21.86
CA GLU A 6 10.39 -19.49 21.62
C GLU A 6 10.49 -19.90 20.15
N ASP A 7 11.66 -20.36 19.74
CA ASP A 7 11.93 -20.72 18.35
C ASP A 7 11.43 -22.13 18.03
N THR A 8 10.20 -22.20 17.53
CA THR A 8 9.69 -23.39 16.80
C THR A 8 10.35 -23.48 15.42
N PRO A 9 10.49 -24.67 14.80
CA PRO A 9 11.04 -24.81 13.44
C PRO A 9 10.43 -23.86 12.40
N GLN A 10 9.10 -23.67 12.44
CA GLN A 10 8.40 -22.74 11.54
C GLN A 10 8.86 -21.28 11.71
N ARG A 11 9.08 -20.82 12.95
CA ARG A 11 9.52 -19.45 13.24
C ARG A 11 10.94 -19.20 12.72
N VAL A 12 11.81 -20.18 12.83
CA VAL A 12 13.18 -20.11 12.28
C VAL A 12 13.14 -20.02 10.76
N ALA A 13 12.32 -20.85 10.10
CA ALA A 13 12.14 -20.80 8.65
C ALA A 13 11.59 -19.44 8.18
N ASN A 14 10.55 -18.92 8.83
CA ASN A 14 9.95 -17.61 8.50
C ASN A 14 10.96 -16.46 8.70
N ARG A 15 11.79 -16.50 9.76
CA ARG A 15 12.81 -15.48 10.01
C ARG A 15 13.88 -15.47 8.91
N LYS A 16 14.40 -16.64 8.55
CA LYS A 16 15.37 -16.78 7.45
C LYS A 16 14.81 -16.29 6.12
N TYR A 17 13.54 -16.62 5.84
CA TYR A 17 12.86 -16.14 4.64
C TYR A 17 12.73 -14.61 4.63
N GLU A 18 12.26 -14.00 5.73
CA GLU A 18 12.13 -12.55 5.82
C GLU A 18 13.48 -11.84 5.75
N GLU A 19 14.52 -12.33 6.44
CA GLU A 19 15.86 -11.73 6.38
C GLU A 19 16.41 -11.69 4.94
N LYS A 20 16.18 -12.74 4.16
CA LYS A 20 16.58 -12.79 2.74
C LYS A 20 15.76 -11.86 1.85
N ASN A 21 14.44 -11.78 2.07
CA ASN A 21 13.52 -11.13 1.12
C ASN A 21 13.12 -9.70 1.49
N LYS A 22 13.34 -9.26 2.74
CA LYS A 22 12.92 -7.95 3.23
C LYS A 22 13.47 -6.80 2.39
N ASN A 23 14.75 -6.86 2.01
CA ASN A 23 15.37 -5.81 1.20
C ASN A 23 14.79 -5.77 -0.22
N LYS A 24 14.63 -6.94 -0.86
CA LYS A 24 13.98 -7.04 -2.17
C LYS A 24 12.57 -6.45 -2.13
N ARG A 25 11.77 -6.83 -1.13
CA ARG A 25 10.40 -6.33 -0.94
C ARG A 25 10.37 -4.80 -0.81
N LYS A 26 11.24 -4.23 0.02
CA LYS A 26 11.34 -2.77 0.20
C LYS A 26 11.75 -2.02 -1.07
N GLN A 27 12.57 -2.63 -1.92
CA GLN A 27 12.98 -2.02 -3.18
C GLN A 27 11.88 -2.09 -4.24
N THR A 28 11.09 -3.17 -4.26
CA THR A 28 10.10 -3.40 -5.30
C THR A 28 8.72 -2.83 -5.00
N SER A 29 8.36 -2.68 -3.72
CA SER A 29 7.01 -2.28 -3.33
C SER A 29 6.98 -1.42 -2.08
N GLY A 30 6.02 -0.47 -2.07
CA GLY A 30 5.73 0.43 -0.96
C GLY A 30 4.25 0.43 -0.60
N ASN A 31 3.91 1.01 0.54
CA ASN A 31 2.53 1.23 0.99
C ASN A 31 2.38 2.68 1.48
N PHE A 32 1.17 3.23 1.44
CA PHE A 32 0.91 4.62 1.85
C PHE A 32 0.46 4.77 3.32
N GLN A 33 0.06 3.67 3.99
CA GLN A 33 -0.34 3.63 5.41
C GLN A 33 -1.28 4.77 5.87
N THR A 34 -2.21 5.19 5.01
CA THR A 34 -3.04 6.37 5.26
C THR A 34 -4.37 5.99 5.90
N MET A 35 -4.72 6.63 7.01
CA MET A 35 -6.05 6.54 7.62
C MET A 35 -6.94 7.66 7.08
N ILE A 36 -8.17 7.33 6.73
CA ILE A 36 -9.20 8.27 6.27
C ILE A 36 -10.50 8.02 7.05
N PRO A 37 -11.42 9.00 7.14
CA PRO A 37 -12.74 8.80 7.73
C PRO A 37 -13.48 7.62 7.11
N ARG A 38 -14.30 6.93 7.91
CA ARG A 38 -14.99 5.71 7.47
C ARG A 38 -15.95 5.97 6.32
N ASP A 39 -16.68 7.08 6.38
CA ASP A 39 -17.66 7.45 5.35
C ASP A 39 -16.97 7.65 3.99
N LEU A 40 -15.84 8.35 3.96
CA LEU A 40 -15.03 8.53 2.75
C LEU A 40 -14.47 7.21 2.22
N PHE A 41 -14.03 6.32 3.11
CA PHE A 41 -13.56 4.99 2.72
C PHE A 41 -14.68 4.18 2.05
N ASP A 42 -15.88 4.20 2.63
CA ASP A 42 -17.02 3.45 2.10
C ASP A 42 -17.50 4.04 0.76
N GLU A 43 -17.54 5.37 0.62
CA GLU A 43 -17.85 6.08 -0.62
C GLU A 43 -16.86 5.71 -1.75
N ILE A 44 -15.55 5.83 -1.50
CA ILE A 44 -14.53 5.49 -2.50
C ILE A 44 -14.64 4.02 -2.91
N ASN A 45 -14.87 3.11 -1.97
CA ASN A 45 -15.03 1.69 -2.32
C ASN A 45 -16.27 1.42 -3.18
N ALA A 46 -17.38 2.11 -2.92
CA ALA A 46 -18.58 2.01 -3.75
C ALA A 46 -18.29 2.48 -5.18
N PHE A 47 -17.69 3.68 -5.33
CA PHE A 47 -17.30 4.25 -6.62
C PHE A 47 -16.42 3.30 -7.45
N LEU A 48 -15.41 2.69 -6.81
CA LEU A 48 -14.49 1.75 -7.46
C LEU A 48 -15.20 0.46 -7.90
N LYS A 49 -16.11 -0.06 -7.07
CA LYS A 49 -16.86 -1.28 -7.36
C LYS A 49 -17.78 -1.09 -8.58
N GLU A 50 -18.50 0.02 -8.65
CA GLU A 50 -19.38 0.35 -9.79
C GLU A 50 -18.62 0.37 -11.12
N ARG A 51 -17.35 0.77 -11.09
CA ARG A 51 -16.50 0.92 -12.29
C ARG A 51 -15.58 -0.28 -12.53
N ASN A 52 -15.69 -1.34 -11.73
CA ASN A 52 -14.77 -2.48 -11.75
C ASN A 52 -13.29 -2.04 -11.76
N MET A 53 -12.95 -1.06 -10.92
CA MET A 53 -11.65 -0.39 -10.89
C MET A 53 -10.89 -0.74 -9.61
N THR A 54 -9.57 -0.93 -9.70
CA THR A 54 -8.74 -1.15 -8.51
C THR A 54 -8.30 0.17 -7.87
N LYS A 55 -8.03 0.15 -6.57
CA LYS A 55 -7.47 1.31 -5.85
C LYS A 55 -6.14 1.78 -6.44
N VAL A 56 -5.32 0.85 -6.90
CA VAL A 56 -4.01 1.14 -7.51
C VAL A 56 -4.20 1.88 -8.83
N ASP A 57 -5.13 1.42 -9.67
CA ASP A 57 -5.44 2.08 -10.94
C ASP A 57 -5.99 3.48 -10.69
N PHE A 58 -6.92 3.63 -9.75
CA PHE A 58 -7.47 4.93 -9.38
C PHE A 58 -6.38 5.93 -8.96
N ILE A 59 -5.47 5.53 -8.07
CA ILE A 59 -4.37 6.38 -7.60
C ILE A 59 -3.40 6.71 -8.75
N ARG A 60 -3.06 5.73 -9.59
CA ARG A 60 -2.15 5.93 -10.73
C ARG A 60 -2.74 6.90 -11.75
N THR A 61 -4.00 6.71 -12.13
CA THR A 61 -4.70 7.59 -13.07
C THR A 61 -4.81 9.01 -12.52
N ALA A 62 -5.19 9.18 -11.26
CA ALA A 62 -5.23 10.50 -10.63
C ALA A 62 -3.85 11.17 -10.62
N TYR A 63 -2.79 10.44 -10.25
CA TYR A 63 -1.41 10.94 -10.28
C TYR A 63 -0.98 11.34 -11.69
N GLU A 64 -1.28 10.55 -12.71
CA GLU A 64 -0.94 10.85 -14.10
C GLU A 64 -1.68 12.10 -14.62
N ILE A 65 -2.97 12.25 -14.30
CA ILE A 65 -3.75 13.44 -14.62
C ILE A 65 -3.16 14.68 -13.94
N MET A 66 -2.85 14.59 -12.63
CA MET A 66 -2.28 15.72 -11.89
C MET A 66 -0.87 16.08 -12.37
N LYS A 67 -0.04 15.08 -12.69
CA LYS A 67 1.31 15.28 -13.20
C LYS A 67 1.31 15.85 -14.62
N SER A 68 0.41 15.40 -15.48
CA SER A 68 0.28 15.88 -16.87
C SER A 68 -0.40 17.24 -16.96
N GLY A 69 -1.28 17.55 -16.00
CA GLY A 69 -1.89 18.86 -15.80
C GLY A 69 -0.97 19.91 -15.15
N ASN A 70 0.31 19.61 -14.92
CA ASN A 70 1.27 20.56 -14.34
C ASN A 70 1.77 21.61 -15.35
N SER A 71 0.83 22.16 -16.12
CA SER A 71 0.85 23.51 -16.68
C SER A 71 -0.32 24.30 -16.07
N GLY A 72 -0.27 24.60 -14.77
CA GLY A 72 -1.16 25.60 -14.18
C GLY A 72 -1.73 25.25 -12.81
N THR A 73 -1.21 25.97 -11.80
CA THR A 73 -1.91 26.40 -10.58
C THR A 73 -2.40 25.32 -9.62
N HIS A 74 -1.56 24.97 -8.65
CA HIS A 74 -2.04 24.71 -7.30
C HIS A 74 -2.18 26.06 -6.58
N ASN A 75 -3.42 26.48 -6.33
CA ASN A 75 -3.77 27.44 -5.28
C ASN A 75 -4.01 26.65 -3.98
#